data_AF-A0A1G9LY52-F1
#
_entry.id   AF-A0A1G9LY52-F1
#
_cell.length_a   1.000
_cell.length_b   1.000
_cell.length_c   1.000
_cell.angle_alpha   90.00
_cell.angle_beta   90.00
_cell.angle_gamma   90.00
#
_symmetry.space_group_name_H-M   'P 1'
#
loop_
_entity.id
_entity.type
_entity.pdbx_description
1 polymer ?
#
loop_
_entity_poly.entity_id
_entity_poly.type
_entity_poly.pdbx_seq_one_letter_code
_entity_poly.pdbx_strand_id
1 'polypeptide(L)'
;MNAFLILMLRMALAAAFLAGLFGQVMVVPNSLAEDVTNAYGPEMATALVPAAIAGIACVQVVLVATWRLLGMIDGDAIFSERSFRWVDVVVWAALAAMVIALLTAAYIFVFGSGADEMRLLGDIGGLVVCAGGGAAFAMFTLIMKGLLRKATELRTEMAGVV
;
A
#
# COMPACT_ATOMS: atom_id res chain seq x y z
N MET A 1 -25.09 -13.15 -3.49
CA MET A 1 -23.91 -13.24 -2.58
C MET A 1 -24.01 -12.10 -1.59
N ASN A 2 -23.77 -12.35 -0.31
CA ASN A 2 -24.38 -11.60 0.79
C ASN A 2 -23.96 -10.12 0.82
N ALA A 3 -24.84 -9.21 0.41
CA ALA A 3 -24.64 -7.76 0.48
C ALA A 3 -24.21 -7.28 1.88
N PHE A 4 -24.60 -8.01 2.93
CA PHE A 4 -24.16 -7.78 4.29
C PHE A 4 -22.63 -7.93 4.47
N LEU A 5 -22.00 -8.95 3.87
CA LEU A 5 -20.54 -9.14 3.90
C LEU A 5 -19.82 -8.01 3.15
N ILE A 6 -20.35 -7.58 2.02
CA ILE A 6 -19.81 -6.47 1.22
C ILE A 6 -19.90 -5.16 2.01
N LEU A 7 -21.04 -4.90 2.64
CA LEU A 7 -21.25 -3.72 3.49
C LEU A 7 -20.31 -3.73 4.70
N MET A 8 -20.17 -4.88 5.36
CA MET A 8 -19.28 -5.04 6.51
C MET A 8 -17.81 -4.85 6.12
N LEU A 9 -17.40 -5.36 4.96
CA LEU A 9 -16.05 -5.15 4.44
C LEU A 9 -15.82 -3.68 4.04
N ARG A 10 -16.81 -3.00 3.44
CA ARG A 10 -16.76 -1.55 3.22
C ARG A 10 -16.59 -0.79 4.53
N MET A 11 -17.41 -1.08 5.53
CA MET A 11 -17.29 -0.42 6.84
C MET A 11 -15.91 -0.64 7.46
N ALA A 12 -15.36 -1.86 7.37
CA ALA A 12 -14.00 -2.16 7.82
C ALA A 12 -12.95 -1.38 7.03
N LEU A 13 -13.08 -1.25 5.71
CA LEU A 13 -12.19 -0.45 4.86
C LEU A 13 -12.26 1.05 5.23
N ALA A 14 -13.45 1.60 5.46
CA ALA A 14 -13.61 2.99 5.92
C ALA A 14 -12.99 3.20 7.30
N ALA A 15 -13.22 2.26 8.23
CA ALA A 15 -12.64 2.32 9.57
C ALA A 15 -11.10 2.27 9.50
N ALA A 16 -10.53 1.40 8.67
CA ALA A 16 -9.08 1.33 8.44
C ALA A 16 -8.54 2.62 7.80
N PHE A 17 -9.28 3.21 6.85
CA PHE A 17 -8.91 4.48 6.23
C PHE A 17 -8.92 5.64 7.24
N LEU A 18 -9.96 5.72 8.07
CA LEU A 18 -10.07 6.72 9.14
C LEU A 18 -8.99 6.54 10.20
N ALA A 19 -8.68 5.30 10.59
CA ALA A 19 -7.58 5.00 11.50
C ALA A 19 -6.23 5.43 10.91
N GLY A 20 -6.01 5.21 9.61
CA GLY A 20 -4.80 5.68 8.91
C GLY A 20 -4.71 7.22 8.87
N LEU A 21 -5.81 7.90 8.59
CA LEU A 21 -5.90 9.37 8.64
C LEU A 21 -5.62 9.90 10.04
N PHE A 22 -6.20 9.26 11.06
CA PHE A 22 -5.94 9.60 12.46
C PHE A 22 -4.45 9.42 12.79
N GLY A 23 -3.83 8.33 12.33
CA GLY A 23 -2.39 8.11 12.44
C GLY A 23 -1.57 9.23 11.78
N GLN A 24 -1.91 9.64 10.54
CA GLN A 24 -1.22 10.72 9.84
C GLN A 24 -1.36 12.09 10.52
N VAL A 25 -2.52 12.39 11.11
CA VAL A 25 -2.79 13.73 11.67
C VAL A 25 -2.36 13.83 13.13
N MET A 26 -2.47 12.76 13.91
CA MET A 26 -2.20 12.79 15.35
C MET A 26 -0.88 12.10 15.73
N VAL A 27 -0.57 10.95 15.13
CA VAL A 27 0.58 10.14 15.55
C VAL A 27 1.84 10.62 14.84
N VAL A 28 1.80 10.79 13.52
CA VAL A 28 2.99 11.17 12.74
C VAL A 28 3.61 12.51 13.17
N PRO A 29 2.85 13.62 13.30
CA PRO A 29 3.45 14.90 13.65
C PRO A 29 3.77 15.05 15.14
N ASN A 30 3.15 14.27 16.03
CA ASN A 30 3.47 14.34 17.47
C ASN A 30 4.53 13.32 17.87
N SER A 31 4.29 12.02 17.67
CA SER A 31 5.21 10.99 18.18
C SER A 31 6.41 10.77 17.25
N LEU A 32 6.19 10.60 15.95
CA LEU A 32 7.29 10.32 15.01
C LEU A 32 8.21 11.53 14.82
N ALA A 33 7.65 12.74 14.75
CA ALA A 33 8.47 13.95 14.62
C ALA A 33 9.38 14.13 15.85
N GLU A 34 8.85 13.91 17.06
CA GLU A 34 9.60 14.02 18.30
C GLU A 34 10.67 12.92 18.43
N ASP A 35 10.30 11.66 18.13
CA ASP A 35 11.22 10.52 18.17
C ASP A 35 12.37 10.62 17.14
N VAL A 36 12.09 11.13 15.95
CA VAL A 36 13.11 11.35 14.91
C VAL A 36 13.97 12.56 15.26
N THR A 37 13.38 13.64 15.77
CA THR A 37 14.13 14.84 16.19
C THR A 37 15.10 14.51 17.32
N ASN A 38 14.66 13.72 18.30
CA ASN A 38 15.48 13.35 19.46
C ASN A 38 16.64 12.42 19.10
N ALA A 39 16.52 11.62 18.04
CA ALA A 39 17.52 10.61 17.70
C ALA A 39 18.40 10.94 16.50
N TYR A 40 17.88 11.69 15.54
CA TYR A 40 18.57 12.01 14.28
C TYR A 40 18.70 13.53 14.04
N GLY A 41 18.10 14.35 14.90
CA GLY A 41 18.08 15.81 14.79
C GLY A 41 16.91 16.35 13.97
N PRO A 42 16.63 17.67 14.10
CA PRO A 42 15.45 18.29 13.51
C PRO A 42 15.46 18.31 11.97
N GLU A 43 16.65 18.33 11.35
CA GLU A 43 16.77 18.33 9.89
C GLU A 43 16.24 17.03 9.28
N MET A 44 16.53 15.89 9.89
CA MET A 44 16.00 14.59 9.46
C MET A 44 14.49 14.46 9.62
N ALA A 45 13.92 15.02 10.69
CA ALA A 45 12.49 14.97 10.93
C ALA A 45 11.70 15.61 9.78
N THR A 46 12.23 16.69 9.18
CA THR A 46 11.59 17.34 8.02
C THR A 46 11.56 16.47 6.76
N ALA A 47 12.45 15.49 6.62
CA ALA A 47 12.48 14.56 5.50
C ALA A 47 11.72 13.24 5.78
N LEU A 48 11.85 12.71 6.99
CA LEU A 48 11.24 11.42 7.37
C LEU A 48 9.73 11.51 7.59
N VAL A 49 9.24 12.60 8.18
CA VAL A 49 7.81 12.84 8.43
C VAL A 49 6.99 12.80 7.14
N PRO A 50 7.31 13.56 6.07
CA PRO A 50 6.55 13.47 4.82
C PRO A 50 6.68 12.11 4.14
N ALA A 51 7.82 11.41 4.27
CA ALA A 51 7.98 10.05 3.75
C ALA A 51 7.02 9.05 4.46
N ALA A 52 6.89 9.15 5.78
CA ALA A 52 5.94 8.35 6.55
C ALA A 52 4.49 8.66 6.15
N ILE A 53 4.14 9.95 5.97
CA ILE A 53 2.82 10.36 5.48
C ILE A 53 2.56 9.77 4.09
N ALA A 54 3.53 9.82 3.18
CA ALA A 54 3.42 9.26 1.83
C ALA A 54 3.25 7.73 1.83
N GLY A 55 3.93 7.03 2.74
CA GLY A 55 3.74 5.59 2.97
C GLY A 55 2.30 5.25 3.39
N ILE A 56 1.75 5.99 4.36
CA ILE A 56 0.35 5.81 4.79
C ILE A 56 -0.63 6.18 3.67
N ALA A 57 -0.34 7.21 2.89
CA ALA A 57 -1.14 7.60 1.74
C ALA A 57 -1.19 6.49 0.68
N CYS A 58 -0.11 5.73 0.46
CA CYS A 58 -0.14 4.57 -0.43
C CYS A 58 -1.11 3.49 0.08
N VAL A 59 -1.12 3.20 1.38
CA VAL A 59 -2.08 2.24 1.98
C VAL A 59 -3.52 2.72 1.79
N GLN A 60 -3.76 4.01 1.99
CA GLN A 60 -5.07 4.62 1.74
C GLN A 60 -5.52 4.48 0.29
N VAL A 61 -4.61 4.66 -0.68
CA VAL A 61 -4.91 4.43 -2.10
C VAL A 61 -5.33 2.98 -2.35
N VAL A 62 -4.64 2.00 -1.75
CA VAL A 62 -5.00 0.57 -1.85
C VAL A 62 -6.37 0.31 -1.25
N LEU A 63 -6.70 0.91 -0.10
CA LEU A 63 -8.01 0.78 0.54
C LEU A 63 -9.13 1.35 -0.36
N VAL A 64 -8.92 2.52 -0.96
CA VAL A 64 -9.88 3.16 -1.88
C VAL A 64 -10.05 2.33 -3.15
N ALA A 65 -8.96 1.81 -3.71
CA ALA A 65 -9.02 0.93 -4.88
C ALA A 65 -9.80 -0.37 -4.57
N THR A 66 -9.59 -0.94 -3.38
CA THR A 66 -10.33 -2.12 -2.90
C THR A 66 -11.81 -1.80 -2.72
N TRP A 67 -12.16 -0.64 -2.15
CA TRP A 67 -13.55 -0.18 -2.02
C TRP A 67 -14.25 -0.07 -3.38
N ARG A 68 -13.54 0.49 -4.37
CA ARG A 68 -14.04 0.64 -5.75
C ARG A 68 -14.22 -0.70 -6.44
N LEU A 69 -13.29 -1.64 -6.26
CA LEU A 69 -13.41 -3.01 -6.74
C LEU A 69 -14.63 -3.70 -6.14
N LEU A 70 -14.84 -3.57 -4.83
CA LEU A 70 -16.02 -4.12 -4.15
C LEU A 70 -17.33 -3.57 -4.71
N GLY A 71 -17.36 -2.28 -5.04
CA GLY A 71 -18.53 -1.65 -5.67
C GLY A 71 -18.84 -2.14 -7.08
N MET A 72 -17.86 -2.70 -7.79
CA MET A 72 -18.07 -3.27 -9.13
C MET A 72 -18.54 -4.73 -9.09
N ILE A 73 -18.44 -5.41 -7.94
CA ILE A 73 -18.95 -6.77 -7.74
C ILE A 73 -20.49 -6.79 -7.78
N ASP A 74 -21.15 -5.75 -7.25
CA ASP A 74 -22.62 -5.64 -7.27
C ASP A 74 -23.20 -5.29 -8.65
N GLY A 75 -22.37 -4.86 -9.61
CA GLY A 75 -22.82 -4.30 -10.90
C GLY A 75 -22.58 -5.18 -12.14
N ASP A 76 -22.26 -6.46 -11.99
CA ASP A 76 -21.95 -7.40 -13.09
C ASP A 76 -20.78 -6.98 -14.02
N ALA A 77 -19.94 -6.04 -13.58
CA ALA A 77 -18.84 -5.48 -14.37
C ALA A 77 -17.46 -6.07 -14.01
N ILE A 78 -17.42 -7.26 -13.39
CA ILE A 78 -16.20 -7.91 -12.88
C ILE A 78 -15.19 -8.20 -14.02
N PHE A 79 -15.71 -8.51 -15.21
CA PHE A 79 -14.93 -8.77 -16.43
C PHE A 79 -14.74 -7.53 -17.34
N SER A 80 -15.02 -6.32 -16.84
CA SER A 80 -14.78 -5.10 -17.63
C SER A 80 -13.32 -4.64 -17.50
N GLU A 81 -12.78 -4.04 -18.57
CA GLU A 81 -11.43 -3.43 -18.60
C GLU A 81 -11.17 -2.46 -17.43
N ARG A 82 -12.24 -1.89 -16.88
CA ARG A 82 -12.23 -0.93 -15.77
C ARG A 82 -11.80 -1.58 -14.45
N SER A 83 -12.13 -2.85 -14.19
CA SER A 83 -11.72 -3.56 -12.98
C SER A 83 -10.19 -3.79 -12.98
N PHE A 84 -9.63 -4.15 -14.14
CA PHE A 84 -8.19 -4.32 -14.31
C PHE A 84 -7.39 -3.03 -14.08
N ARG A 85 -7.94 -1.86 -14.42
CA ARG A 85 -7.29 -0.56 -14.14
C ARG A 85 -7.18 -0.29 -12.64
N TRP A 86 -8.17 -0.67 -11.83
CA TRP A 86 -8.08 -0.53 -10.38
C TRP A 86 -7.05 -1.48 -9.76
N VAL A 87 -6.89 -2.68 -10.32
CA VAL A 87 -5.78 -3.58 -9.92
C VAL A 87 -4.42 -2.95 -10.28
N ASP A 88 -4.29 -2.33 -11.46
CA ASP A 88 -3.06 -1.61 -11.80
C ASP A 88 -2.78 -0.46 -10.84
N VAL A 89 -3.80 0.29 -10.39
CA VAL A 89 -3.63 1.33 -9.36
C VAL A 89 -3.09 0.75 -8.05
N VAL A 90 -3.55 -0.44 -7.63
CA VAL A 90 -3.01 -1.13 -6.44
C VAL A 90 -1.54 -1.49 -6.62
N VAL A 91 -1.18 -2.02 -7.79
CA VAL A 91 0.21 -2.36 -8.12
C VAL A 91 1.10 -1.11 -8.11
N TRP A 92 0.67 -0.03 -8.77
CA TRP A 92 1.42 1.24 -8.77
C TRP A 92 1.55 1.85 -7.38
N ALA A 93 0.52 1.75 -6.53
CA ALA A 93 0.57 2.20 -5.14
C ALA A 93 1.55 1.36 -4.31
N ALA A 94 1.56 0.03 -4.50
CA ALA A 94 2.52 -0.86 -3.83
C ALA A 94 3.97 -0.59 -4.27
N LEU A 95 4.20 -0.35 -5.57
CA LEU A 95 5.51 0.04 -6.08
C LEU A 95 5.95 1.41 -5.56
N ALA A 96 5.05 2.39 -5.49
CA ALA A 96 5.35 3.69 -4.90
C ALA A 96 5.74 3.57 -3.42
N ALA A 97 5.01 2.76 -2.65
CA ALA A 97 5.36 2.47 -1.25
C ALA A 97 6.74 1.81 -1.12
N MET A 98 7.06 0.86 -2.00
CA MET A 98 8.38 0.21 -2.03
C MET A 98 9.50 1.23 -2.30
N VAL A 99 9.32 2.11 -3.29
CA VAL A 99 10.31 3.15 -3.63
C VAL A 99 10.49 4.12 -2.45
N ILE A 100 9.41 4.56 -1.82
CA ILE A 100 9.48 5.43 -0.63
C ILE A 100 10.25 4.74 0.50
N ALA A 101 9.97 3.47 0.77
CA ALA A 101 10.65 2.71 1.82
C ALA A 101 12.17 2.58 1.53
N LEU A 102 12.55 2.28 0.29
CA LEU A 102 13.95 2.19 -0.12
C LEU A 102 14.68 3.54 -0.04
N LEU A 103 14.04 4.62 -0.52
CA LEU A 103 14.60 5.97 -0.43
C LEU A 103 14.80 6.41 1.02
N THR A 104 13.82 6.10 1.89
CA THR A 104 13.90 6.39 3.32
C THR A 104 15.03 5.59 3.98
N ALA A 105 15.16 4.30 3.65
CA ALA A 105 16.22 3.45 4.18
C ALA A 105 17.61 3.95 3.72
N ALA A 106 17.75 4.32 2.45
CA ALA A 106 18.99 4.89 1.91
C ALA A 106 19.34 6.23 2.58
N TYR A 107 18.34 7.09 2.82
CA TYR A 107 18.53 8.37 3.49
C TYR A 107 19.02 8.19 4.93
N ILE A 108 18.39 7.29 5.70
CA ILE A 108 18.81 6.95 7.06
C ILE A 108 20.22 6.33 7.06
N PHE A 109 20.53 5.45 6.09
CA PHE A 109 21.86 4.84 6.00
C PHE A 109 22.97 5.88 5.74
N VAL A 110 22.72 6.89 4.91
CA VAL A 110 23.72 7.90 4.54
C VAL A 110 23.89 8.96 5.62
N PHE A 111 22.79 9.44 6.21
CA PHE A 111 22.83 10.60 7.11
C PHE A 111 22.64 10.23 8.59
N GLY A 112 22.24 9.00 8.91
CA GLY A 112 21.78 8.58 10.24
C GLY A 112 22.89 8.33 11.25
N SER A 113 23.97 9.12 11.24
CA SER A 113 25.14 8.91 12.10
C SER A 113 24.93 9.24 13.59
N GLY A 114 23.74 9.72 13.97
CA GLY A 114 23.42 10.15 15.34
C GLY A 114 22.70 9.14 16.23
N ALA A 115 22.16 8.04 15.68
CA ALA A 115 21.40 7.06 16.44
C ALA A 115 22.22 5.81 16.79
N ASP A 116 21.83 5.12 17.87
CA ASP A 116 22.39 3.82 18.24
C ASP A 116 22.35 2.84 17.05
N GLU A 117 23.45 2.11 16.84
CA GLU A 117 23.61 1.15 15.73
C GLU A 117 22.49 0.11 15.68
N MET A 118 22.01 -0.34 16.84
CA MET A 118 20.88 -1.27 16.97
C MET A 118 19.57 -0.66 16.46
N ARG A 119 19.35 0.63 16.71
CA ARG A 119 18.14 1.35 16.30
C ARG A 119 18.15 1.61 14.79
N LEU A 120 19.30 2.00 14.25
CA LEU A 120 19.52 2.11 12.79
C LEU A 120 19.24 0.80 12.06
N LEU A 121 19.77 -0.32 12.57
CA LEU A 121 19.52 -1.65 12.01
C LEU A 121 18.03 -2.02 12.08
N GLY A 122 17.34 -1.69 13.17
CA GLY A 122 15.90 -1.89 13.32
C GLY A 122 15.08 -1.07 12.32
N ASP A 123 15.36 0.22 12.17
CA ASP A 123 14.64 1.13 11.27
C ASP A 123 14.85 0.73 9.80
N ILE A 124 16.10 0.51 9.40
CA ILE A 124 16.45 0.08 8.04
C ILE A 124 15.87 -1.32 7.77
N GLY A 125 15.98 -2.24 8.73
CA GLY A 125 15.42 -3.59 8.63
C GLY A 125 13.91 -3.57 8.43
N GLY A 126 13.19 -2.75 9.21
CA GLY A 126 11.75 -2.57 9.08
C GLY A 126 11.35 -2.02 7.71
N LEU A 127 12.08 -1.02 7.19
CA LEU A 127 11.84 -0.45 5.86
C LEU A 127 12.12 -1.44 4.73
N VAL A 128 13.19 -2.22 4.83
CA VAL A 128 13.52 -3.26 3.84
C VAL A 128 12.47 -4.37 3.84
N VAL A 129 12.00 -4.80 5.02
CA VAL A 129 10.90 -5.77 5.13
C VAL A 129 9.61 -5.20 4.55
N CYS A 130 9.29 -3.92 4.80
CA CYS A 130 8.12 -3.27 4.18
C CYS A 130 8.25 -3.21 2.65
N ALA A 131 9.44 -2.87 2.13
CA ALA A 131 9.71 -2.84 0.70
C ALA A 131 9.56 -4.24 0.08
N GLY A 132 10.12 -5.27 0.71
CA GLY A 132 10.00 -6.67 0.30
C GLY A 132 8.55 -7.17 0.35
N GLY A 133 7.81 -6.84 1.40
CA GLY A 133 6.38 -7.15 1.54
C GLY A 133 5.54 -6.48 0.46
N GLY A 134 5.80 -5.21 0.16
CA GLY A 134 5.17 -4.47 -0.92
C GLY A 134 5.44 -5.08 -2.29
N ALA A 135 6.70 -5.47 -2.56
CA ALA A 135 7.08 -6.16 -3.78
C ALA A 135 6.39 -7.52 -3.93
N ALA A 136 6.38 -8.33 -2.87
CA ALA A 136 5.71 -9.63 -2.86
C ALA A 136 4.20 -9.49 -3.09
N PHE A 137 3.57 -8.49 -2.46
CA PHE A 137 2.16 -8.19 -2.64
C PHE A 137 1.83 -7.71 -4.08
N ALA A 138 2.66 -6.82 -4.64
CA ALA A 138 2.53 -6.38 -6.03
C ALA A 138 2.68 -7.57 -7.00
N MET A 139 3.65 -8.46 -6.78
CA MET A 139 3.86 -9.63 -7.61
C MET A 139 2.71 -10.63 -7.49
N PHE A 140 2.20 -10.87 -6.29
CA PHE A 140 1.04 -11.73 -6.05
C PHE A 140 -0.21 -11.20 -6.77
N THR A 141 -0.50 -9.91 -6.66
CA THR A 141 -1.65 -9.29 -7.34
C THR A 141 -1.52 -9.33 -8.86
N LEU A 142 -0.32 -9.15 -9.41
CA LEU A 142 -0.03 -9.32 -10.83
C LEU A 142 -0.24 -10.76 -11.31
N ILE A 143 0.20 -11.76 -10.54
CA ILE A 143 0.00 -13.17 -10.86
C ILE A 143 -1.49 -13.50 -10.91
N MET A 144 -2.26 -13.10 -9.89
CA MET A 144 -3.71 -13.31 -9.86
C MET A 144 -4.41 -12.65 -11.04
N LYS A 145 -4.00 -11.44 -11.43
CA LYS A 145 -4.49 -10.76 -12.64
C LYS A 145 -4.18 -11.56 -13.91
N GLY A 146 -2.97 -12.08 -14.03
CA GLY A 146 -2.54 -12.90 -15.16
C GLY A 146 -3.33 -14.20 -15.29
N LEU A 147 -3.59 -14.88 -14.18
CA LEU A 147 -4.40 -16.10 -14.13
C LEU A 147 -5.85 -15.84 -14.55
N LEU A 148 -6.47 -14.77 -14.04
CA LEU A 148 -7.82 -14.37 -14.43
C LEU A 148 -7.92 -14.04 -15.92
N ARG A 149 -6.91 -13.37 -16.49
CA ARG A 149 -6.86 -13.07 -17.92
C ARG A 149 -6.79 -14.35 -18.75
N LYS A 150 -5.88 -15.27 -18.42
CA LYS A 150 -5.78 -16.58 -19.11
C LYS A 150 -7.07 -17.39 -19.04
N ALA A 151 -7.72 -17.43 -17.88
CA ALA A 151 -8.99 -18.14 -17.73
C ALA A 151 -10.13 -17.54 -18.59
N THR A 152 -10.09 -16.22 -18.81
CA THR A 152 -11.08 -15.52 -19.65
C THR A 152 -10.84 -15.79 -21.14
N GLU A 153 -9.58 -15.81 -21.56
CA GLU A 153 -9.15 -16.13 -22.92
C GLU A 153 -9.52 -17.57 -23.31
N LEU A 154 -9.24 -18.55 -22.43
CA LEU A 154 -9.60 -19.96 -22.63
C LEU A 154 -11.12 -20.15 -22.80
N ARG A 155 -11.93 -19.42 -22.02
CA ARG A 155 -13.40 -19.48 -22.10
C ARG A 155 -13.92 -18.89 -23.41
N THR A 156 -13.20 -17.92 -23.98
CA THR A 156 -13.59 -17.25 -25.23
C THR A 156 -13.26 -18.10 -26.45
N GLU A 157 -12.11 -18.78 -26.45
CA GLU A 157 -11.79 -19.78 -27.47
C GLU A 157 -12.81 -20.93 -27.50
N MET A 158 -13.22 -21.45 -26.34
CA MET A 158 -14.23 -22.50 -26.27
C MET A 158 -15.64 -22.07 -26.75
N ALA A 159 -15.99 -20.79 -26.58
CA ALA A 159 -17.26 -20.24 -27.04
C ALA A 159 -17.29 -19.98 -28.56
N GLY A 160 -16.13 -19.88 -29.21
CA GLY A 160 -16.01 -19.71 -30.67
C GLY A 160 -16.11 -21.01 -31.48
N VAL A 161 -16.21 -22.18 -30.83
CA VAL A 161 -16.30 -23.50 -31.49
C VAL A 161 -17.74 -24.03 -31.55
N VAL A 162 -18.76 -23.18 -31.31
CA VAL A 162 -20.18 -23.56 -31.38
C VAL A 162 -20.85 -22.94 -32.60
#